data_AF-A0A7X2DAX0-F1
#
_entry.id   AF-A0A7X2DAX0-F1
#
_cell.length_a   1.000
_cell.length_b   1.000
_cell.length_c   1.000
_cell.angle_alpha   90.00
_cell.angle_beta   90.00
_cell.angle_gamma   90.00
#
_symmetry.space_group_name_H-M   'P 1'
#
loop_
_entity.id
_entity.type
_entity.pdbx_description
1 polymer ?
#
loop_
_entity_poly.entity_id
_entity_poly.type
_entity_poly.pdbx_seq_one_letter_code
_entity_poly.pdbx_strand_id
1 'polypeptide(L)'
;MRKMVIFGALLLVGCCGYSTRALLPSYLKTIYISDVENKTLRPLLAENLRDGVVLAFTRSGRLRVSSDASADLVLRVSITGYRRTAAVYDASRNVSQWKYELRFESQCRDQVKNTVLWDDRKTTSEVLDAELDEEEGIRKLLERAADEIVRSTLLAW
;
A
#
# COMPACT_ATOMS: atom_id res chain seq x y z
N MET A 1 -22.98 -11.46 -70.80
CA MET A 1 -22.48 -10.27 -70.05
C MET A 1 -23.24 -10.29 -68.73
N ARG A 2 -22.71 -10.48 -67.51
CA ARG A 2 -21.43 -10.21 -66.82
C ARG A 2 -21.44 -11.12 -65.55
N LYS A 3 -20.53 -12.09 -65.36
CA LYS A 3 -19.42 -12.10 -64.34
C LYS A 3 -19.70 -11.25 -63.07
N MET A 4 -19.42 -11.57 -61.81
CA MET A 4 -18.72 -12.62 -61.06
C MET A 4 -18.83 -12.22 -59.55
N VAL A 5 -18.87 -13.20 -58.61
CA VAL A 5 -18.11 -13.25 -57.31
C VAL A 5 -18.49 -12.22 -56.21
N ILE A 6 -19.19 -12.54 -55.10
CA ILE A 6 -18.86 -13.31 -53.85
C ILE A 6 -17.58 -12.85 -53.11
N PHE A 7 -17.67 -12.77 -51.77
CA PHE A 7 -16.58 -12.73 -50.77
C PHE A 7 -15.94 -11.34 -50.58
N GLY A 8 -15.94 -10.70 -49.42
CA GLY A 8 -15.95 -11.19 -48.05
C GLY A 8 -14.75 -10.58 -47.34
N ALA A 9 -14.96 -9.86 -46.24
CA ALA A 9 -13.92 -9.60 -45.23
C ALA A 9 -14.58 -8.99 -43.99
N LEU A 10 -15.07 -9.89 -43.15
CA LEU A 10 -15.47 -9.65 -41.77
C LEU A 10 -14.24 -9.14 -40.99
N LEU A 11 -14.20 -7.84 -40.70
CA LEU A 11 -13.23 -7.23 -39.80
C LEU A 11 -13.55 -7.63 -38.35
N LEU A 12 -13.17 -8.85 -37.97
CA LEU A 12 -12.99 -9.24 -36.58
C LEU A 12 -11.70 -8.60 -36.06
N VAL A 13 -11.76 -7.31 -35.73
CA VAL A 13 -10.73 -6.71 -34.90
C VAL A 13 -10.96 -7.24 -33.48
N GLY A 14 -10.25 -8.32 -33.15
CA GLY A 14 -10.11 -8.82 -31.80
C GLY A 14 -9.54 -7.71 -30.93
N CYS A 15 -10.41 -7.03 -30.20
CA CYS A 15 -10.02 -6.13 -29.14
C CYS A 15 -9.35 -7.00 -28.08
N CYS A 16 -8.01 -7.01 -28.08
CA CYS A 16 -7.20 -7.59 -27.03
C CYS A 16 -7.58 -6.91 -25.73
N GLY A 17 -8.45 -7.57 -24.95
CA GLY A 17 -8.74 -7.21 -23.58
C GLY A 17 -7.49 -7.43 -22.75
N TYR A 18 -6.56 -6.46 -22.78
CA TYR A 18 -5.48 -6.36 -21.82
C TYR A 18 -6.12 -6.03 -20.46
N SER A 19 -6.62 -7.06 -19.78
CA SER A 19 -6.94 -6.98 -18.36
C SER A 19 -5.62 -7.03 -17.60
N THR A 20 -4.90 -5.91 -17.51
CA THR A 20 -3.75 -5.73 -16.60
C THR A 20 -4.19 -5.59 -15.14
N ARG A 21 -5.32 -6.20 -14.76
CA ARG A 21 -5.71 -6.33 -13.37
C ARG A 21 -4.89 -7.49 -12.84
N ALA A 22 -3.80 -7.20 -12.11
CA ALA A 22 -3.08 -8.21 -11.32
C ALA A 22 -4.14 -8.99 -10.53
N LEU A 23 -4.43 -10.21 -10.96
CA LEU A 23 -5.42 -11.06 -10.34
C LEU A 23 -4.68 -11.76 -9.22
N LEU A 24 -5.06 -11.47 -7.99
CA LEU A 24 -4.61 -12.26 -6.85
C LEU A 24 -4.90 -13.74 -7.16
N PRO A 25 -3.96 -14.65 -6.84
CA PRO A 25 -4.21 -16.07 -6.96
C PRO A 25 -5.53 -16.47 -6.28
N SER A 26 -6.30 -17.35 -6.92
CA SER A 26 -7.66 -17.70 -6.48
C SER A 26 -7.74 -18.35 -5.08
N TYR A 27 -6.62 -18.89 -4.59
CA TYR A 27 -6.51 -19.47 -3.26
C TYR A 27 -6.32 -18.42 -2.15
N LEU A 28 -5.97 -17.17 -2.49
CA LEU A 28 -5.77 -16.10 -1.52
C LEU A 28 -7.02 -15.25 -1.39
N LYS A 29 -7.68 -15.33 -0.24
CA LYS A 29 -8.93 -14.61 0.03
C LYS A 29 -8.83 -13.75 1.28
N THR A 30 -7.98 -14.12 2.22
CA THR A 30 -7.90 -13.52 3.54
C THR A 30 -6.49 -13.05 3.86
N ILE A 31 -6.40 -11.98 4.63
CA ILE A 31 -5.15 -11.46 5.17
C ILE A 31 -5.31 -11.14 6.65
N TYR A 32 -4.39 -11.63 7.46
CA TYR A 32 -4.25 -11.25 8.86
C TYR A 32 -3.15 -10.20 9.00
N ILE A 33 -3.49 -9.10 9.68
CA ILE A 33 -2.57 -8.01 9.97
C ILE A 33 -2.19 -8.16 11.45
N SER A 34 -0.96 -8.59 11.68
CA SER A 34 -0.42 -8.71 13.04
C SER A 34 -0.21 -7.34 13.69
N ASP A 35 0.05 -7.35 14.99
CA ASP A 35 0.38 -6.13 15.71
C ASP A 35 1.64 -5.48 15.14
N VAL A 36 1.59 -4.16 15.00
CA VAL A 36 2.71 -3.38 14.47
C VAL A 36 3.68 -3.11 15.61
N GLU A 37 4.95 -3.43 15.43
CA GLU A 37 5.98 -3.06 16.39
C GLU A 37 6.37 -1.60 16.21
N ASN A 38 6.56 -0.85 17.30
CA ASN A 38 7.08 0.51 17.26
C ASN A 38 8.41 0.60 18.01
N LYS A 39 9.51 0.76 17.27
CA LYS A 39 10.86 0.92 17.82
C LYS A 39 11.25 2.40 18.00
N THR A 40 10.28 3.31 17.93
CA THR A 40 10.48 4.74 18.08
C THR A 40 9.93 5.23 19.42
N LEU A 41 10.19 6.50 19.75
CA LEU A 41 9.64 7.15 20.95
C LEU A 41 8.28 7.82 20.71
N ARG A 42 7.75 7.80 19.48
CA ARG A 42 6.48 8.46 19.16
C ARG A 42 5.32 7.52 19.50
N PRO A 43 4.44 7.87 20.47
CA PRO A 43 3.28 7.04 20.79
C PRO A 43 2.31 6.92 19.62
N LEU A 44 1.45 5.90 19.70
CA LEU A 44 0.33 5.62 18.78
C LEU A 44 0.70 5.32 17.31
N LEU A 45 1.97 5.43 16.90
CA LEU A 45 2.34 5.12 15.51
C LEU A 45 2.00 3.69 15.09
N ALA A 46 2.19 2.71 15.98
CA ALA A 46 1.87 1.32 15.70
C ALA A 46 0.37 1.11 15.46
N GLU A 47 -0.45 1.57 16.40
CA GLU A 47 -1.91 1.44 16.35
C GLU A 47 -2.48 2.16 15.14
N ASN A 48 -2.07 3.42 14.92
CA ASN A 48 -2.52 4.23 13.80
C ASN A 48 -2.08 3.64 12.44
N LEU A 49 -0.86 3.10 12.33
CA LEU A 49 -0.42 2.45 11.11
C LEU A 49 -1.20 1.16 10.86
N ARG A 50 -1.43 0.35 11.91
CA ARG A 50 -2.21 -0.88 11.81
C ARG A 50 -3.61 -0.59 11.30
N ASP A 51 -4.28 0.39 11.88
CA ASP A 51 -5.64 0.79 11.49
C ASP A 51 -5.67 1.34 10.07
N GLY A 52 -4.67 2.14 9.69
CA GLY A 52 -4.48 2.61 8.31
C GLY A 52 -4.33 1.45 7.32
N VAL A 53 -3.53 0.43 7.65
CA VAL A 53 -3.34 -0.77 6.82
C VAL A 53 -4.64 -1.58 6.70
N VAL A 54 -5.36 -1.78 7.81
CA VAL A 54 -6.68 -2.45 7.83
C VAL A 54 -7.65 -1.72 6.91
N LEU A 55 -7.73 -0.39 7.04
CA LEU A 55 -8.61 0.44 6.22
C LEU A 55 -8.22 0.38 4.74
N ALA A 56 -6.93 0.45 4.42
CA ALA A 56 -6.43 0.39 3.05
C ALA A 56 -6.72 -0.97 2.38
N PHE A 57 -6.56 -2.10 3.10
CA PHE A 57 -6.97 -3.41 2.57
C PHE A 57 -8.47 -3.50 2.38
N THR A 58 -9.27 -3.04 3.35
CA THR A 58 -10.72 -3.02 3.27
C THR A 58 -11.20 -2.20 2.06
N ARG A 59 -10.62 -1.02 1.85
CA ARG A 59 -10.88 -0.14 0.70
C ARG A 59 -10.48 -0.78 -0.63
N SER A 60 -9.40 -1.54 -0.67
CA SER A 60 -8.96 -2.24 -1.89
C SER A 60 -9.98 -3.29 -2.36
N GLY A 61 -10.74 -3.88 -1.44
CA GLY A 61 -11.77 -4.90 -1.72
C GLY A 61 -11.24 -6.23 -2.26
N ARG A 62 -9.91 -6.42 -2.28
CA ARG A 62 -9.25 -7.57 -2.92
C ARG A 62 -8.97 -8.74 -1.99
N LEU A 63 -8.69 -8.46 -0.72
CA LEU A 63 -8.47 -9.43 0.34
C LEU A 63 -9.35 -9.04 1.52
N ARG A 64 -9.99 -10.03 2.15
CA ARG A 64 -10.76 -9.82 3.38
C ARG A 64 -9.81 -9.80 4.57
N VAL A 65 -9.85 -8.73 5.34
CA VAL A 65 -9.11 -8.65 6.61
C VAL A 65 -9.71 -9.66 7.60
N SER A 66 -8.86 -10.55 8.13
CA SER A 66 -9.21 -11.57 9.12
C SER A 66 -8.66 -11.19 10.49
N SER A 67 -9.39 -11.51 11.55
CA SER A 67 -8.89 -11.45 12.94
C SER A 67 -8.13 -12.71 13.35
N ASP A 68 -8.21 -13.78 12.56
CA ASP A 68 -7.54 -15.05 12.82
C ASP A 68 -6.19 -15.11 12.09
N ALA A 69 -5.13 -15.45 12.83
CA ALA A 69 -3.77 -15.66 12.32
C ALA A 69 -3.64 -16.86 11.36
N SER A 70 -4.69 -17.70 11.26
CA SER A 70 -4.80 -18.79 10.28
C SER A 70 -5.16 -18.32 8.85
N ALA A 71 -5.28 -17.01 8.62
CA ALA A 71 -5.56 -16.44 7.29
C ALA A 71 -4.55 -16.86 6.22
N ASP A 72 -4.97 -16.79 4.95
CA ASP A 72 -4.15 -17.21 3.81
C ASP A 72 -2.83 -16.43 3.71
N LEU A 73 -2.88 -15.12 4.03
CA LEU A 73 -1.72 -14.24 4.15
C LEU A 73 -1.55 -13.73 5.58
N VAL A 74 -0.30 -13.61 6.03
CA VAL A 74 0.06 -12.92 7.27
C VAL A 74 0.99 -11.75 6.96
N LEU A 75 0.61 -10.56 7.39
CA LEU A 75 1.40 -9.34 7.27
C LEU A 75 1.99 -8.95 8.63
N ARG A 76 3.31 -8.74 8.66
CA ARG A 76 4.06 -8.18 9.80
C ARG A 76 4.68 -6.86 9.41
N VAL A 77 4.67 -5.90 10.34
CA VAL A 77 5.22 -4.56 10.14
C VAL A 77 5.94 -4.11 11.40
N SER A 78 7.11 -3.49 11.25
CA SER A 78 7.92 -2.92 12.34
C SER A 78 8.35 -1.51 11.95
N ILE A 79 7.92 -0.51 12.71
CA ILE A 79 8.35 0.88 12.54
C ILE A 79 9.74 1.02 13.16
N THR A 80 10.74 1.29 12.34
CA THR A 80 12.15 1.37 12.73
C THR A 80 12.65 2.81 12.88
N GLY A 81 11.88 3.80 12.42
CA GLY A 81 12.24 5.20 12.60
C GLY A 81 11.11 6.15 12.28
N TYR A 82 11.10 7.27 12.99
CA TYR A 82 10.23 8.42 12.72
C TYR A 82 11.04 9.69 12.92
N ARG A 83 10.88 10.66 12.01
CA ARG A 83 11.54 11.96 12.11
C ARG A 83 10.65 13.06 11.53
N ARG A 84 10.67 14.22 12.20
CA ARG A 84 10.14 15.48 11.67
C ARG A 84 11.29 16.49 11.54
N THR A 85 11.42 17.12 10.39
CA THR A 85 12.45 18.13 10.09
C THR A 85 11.87 19.31 9.34
N ALA A 86 12.40 20.51 9.56
CA ALA A 86 12.03 21.68 8.75
C ALA A 86 12.42 21.41 7.28
N ALA A 87 11.47 21.60 6.37
CA ALA A 87 11.67 21.38 4.94
C ALA A 87 11.89 22.70 4.20
N VAL A 88 11.06 23.70 4.51
CA VAL A 88 11.06 25.01 3.87
C VAL A 88 10.94 26.10 4.92
N TYR A 89 11.62 27.22 4.68
CA TYR A 89 11.55 28.43 5.48
C TYR A 89 10.94 29.58 4.67
N ASP A 90 10.19 30.46 5.32
CA ASP A 90 9.67 31.69 4.72
C ASP A 90 10.73 32.81 4.65
N ALA A 91 10.37 33.95 4.06
CA ALA A 91 11.24 35.13 3.96
C ALA A 91 11.69 35.69 5.32
N SER A 92 10.92 35.41 6.38
CA SER A 92 11.18 35.81 7.76
C SER A 92 11.97 34.76 8.56
N ARG A 93 12.42 33.67 7.90
CA ARG A 93 13.13 32.51 8.48
C ARG A 93 12.30 31.67 9.46
N ASN A 94 10.98 31.75 9.40
CA ASN A 94 10.12 30.78 10.09
C ASN A 94 9.98 29.52 9.24
N VAL A 95 9.74 28.37 9.87
CA VAL A 95 9.45 27.13 9.14
C VAL A 95 8.07 27.25 8.50
N SER A 96 7.99 27.19 7.18
CA SER A 96 6.73 27.20 6.44
C SER A 96 6.24 25.79 6.07
N GLN A 97 7.14 24.81 6.02
CA GLN A 97 6.77 23.41 5.77
C GLN A 97 7.60 22.44 6.61
N TRP A 98 6.95 21.41 7.13
CA TRP A 98 7.58 20.29 7.82
C TRP A 98 7.64 19.06 6.92
N LYS A 99 8.80 18.40 6.90
CA LYS A 99 8.96 17.04 6.35
C LYS A 99 8.77 16.03 7.48
N TYR A 100 7.80 15.15 7.30
CA TYR A 100 7.58 13.97 8.11
C TYR A 100 8.15 12.75 7.39
N GLU A 101 8.89 11.90 8.09
CA GLU A 101 9.53 10.72 7.53
C GLU A 101 9.32 9.52 8.43
N LEU A 102 8.91 8.40 7.83
CA LEU A 102 8.70 7.12 8.48
C LEU A 102 9.58 6.06 7.83
N ARG A 103 10.33 5.32 8.65
CA ARG A 103 11.07 4.12 8.25
C ARG A 103 10.39 2.91 8.84
N PHE A 104 10.15 1.91 8.01
CA PHE A 104 9.48 0.69 8.42
C PHE A 104 10.00 -0.53 7.64
N GLU A 105 9.91 -1.67 8.29
CA GLU A 105 10.16 -2.99 7.71
C GLU A 105 8.83 -3.72 7.66
N SER A 106 8.57 -4.45 6.59
CA SER A 106 7.32 -5.17 6.42
C SER A 106 7.53 -6.46 5.65
N GLN A 107 6.80 -7.51 6.04
CA GLN A 107 6.91 -8.83 5.43
C GLN A 107 5.51 -9.42 5.29
N CYS A 108 5.20 -9.94 4.11
CA CYS A 108 3.99 -10.70 3.85
C CYS A 108 4.33 -12.16 3.57
N ARG A 109 3.64 -13.07 4.26
CA ARG A 109 3.83 -14.51 4.14
C ARG A 109 2.58 -15.17 3.59
N ASP A 110 2.75 -16.04 2.60
CA ASP A 110 1.73 -16.96 2.12
C ASP A 110 1.74 -18.21 3.00
N GLN A 111 0.70 -18.37 3.82
CA GLN A 111 0.56 -19.50 4.73
C GLN A 111 0.13 -20.78 4.00
N VAL A 112 -0.56 -20.66 2.86
CA VAL A 112 -1.03 -21.81 2.05
C VAL A 112 0.17 -22.51 1.40
N LYS A 113 1.12 -21.72 0.88
CA LYS A 113 2.36 -22.24 0.27
C LYS A 113 3.54 -22.28 1.23
N ASN A 114 3.37 -21.78 2.45
CA ASN A 114 4.41 -21.71 3.47
C ASN A 114 5.67 -20.95 3.00
N THR A 115 5.50 -19.85 2.24
CA THR A 115 6.60 -19.05 1.67
C THR A 115 6.49 -17.58 2.04
N VAL A 116 7.63 -16.87 2.08
CA VAL A 116 7.62 -15.40 2.11
C VAL A 116 7.25 -14.90 0.72
N LEU A 117 6.21 -14.06 0.66
CA LEU A 117 5.76 -13.44 -0.59
C LEU A 117 6.65 -12.25 -0.94
N TRP A 118 6.91 -11.37 0.05
CA TRP A 118 7.83 -10.25 -0.06
C TRP A 118 8.30 -9.82 1.34
N ASP A 119 9.45 -9.15 1.37
CA ASP A 119 10.10 -8.63 2.58
C ASP A 119 10.82 -7.33 2.22
N ASP A 120 10.25 -6.20 2.65
CA ASP A 120 10.65 -4.86 2.24
C ASP A 120 11.08 -4.01 3.44
N ARG A 121 12.14 -3.22 3.24
CA ARG A 121 12.55 -2.12 4.12
C ARG A 121 12.38 -0.81 3.37
N LYS A 122 11.51 0.07 3.87
CA LYS A 122 11.10 1.28 3.15
C LYS A 122 11.19 2.53 4.02
N THR A 123 11.38 3.65 3.32
CA THR A 123 11.29 4.99 3.90
C THR A 123 10.26 5.76 3.10
N THR A 124 9.24 6.28 3.77
CA THR A 124 8.23 7.13 3.16
C THR A 124 8.21 8.49 3.84
N SER A 125 7.84 9.53 3.12
CA SER A 125 7.84 10.88 3.64
C SER A 125 6.76 11.75 3.01
N GLU A 126 6.28 12.72 3.79
CA GLU A 126 5.34 13.75 3.39
C GLU A 126 5.89 15.13 3.77
N VAL A 127 5.77 16.09 2.86
CA VAL A 127 6.11 17.50 3.12
C VAL A 127 4.81 18.28 3.17
N LEU A 128 4.55 18.93 4.29
CA LEU A 128 3.27 19.51 4.62
C LEU A 128 3.44 20.91 5.19
N ASP A 129 2.46 21.77 4.92
CA ASP A 129 2.43 23.14 5.42
C ASP A 129 2.45 23.19 6.96
N ALA A 130 3.19 24.16 7.51
CA ALA A 130 3.44 24.27 8.94
C ALA A 130 2.18 24.64 9.76
N GLU A 131 1.14 25.12 9.09
CA GLU A 131 -0.17 25.39 9.65
C GLU A 131 -0.98 24.12 9.94
N LEU A 132 -0.61 22.98 9.34
CA LEU A 132 -1.25 21.70 9.67
C LEU A 132 -0.80 21.22 11.05
N ASP A 133 -1.77 20.71 11.80
CA ASP A 133 -1.50 20.06 13.07
C ASP A 133 -0.55 18.86 12.90
N GLU A 134 0.30 18.63 13.90
CA GLU A 134 1.31 17.57 13.85
C GLU A 134 0.69 16.18 13.74
N GLU A 135 -0.42 15.92 14.45
CA GLU A 135 -1.13 14.64 14.39
C GLU A 135 -1.74 14.42 13.01
N GLU A 136 -2.27 15.48 12.40
CA GLU A 136 -2.78 15.44 11.02
C GLU A 136 -1.66 15.14 10.02
N GLY A 137 -0.46 15.71 10.22
CA GLY A 137 0.71 15.40 9.39
C GLY A 137 1.16 13.94 9.51
N ILE A 138 1.10 13.39 10.71
CA ILE A 138 1.40 11.96 10.96
C ILE A 138 0.34 11.08 10.34
N ARG A 139 -0.94 11.41 10.49
CA ARG A 139 -2.04 10.66 9.88
C ARG A 139 -1.82 10.51 8.38
N LYS A 140 -1.52 11.61 7.66
CA LYS A 140 -1.23 11.59 6.22
C LYS A 140 0.00 10.73 5.88
N LEU A 141 1.07 10.83 6.67
CA LEU A 141 2.26 10.00 6.50
C LEU A 141 1.96 8.50 6.65
N LEU A 142 1.17 8.14 7.67
CA LEU A 142 0.79 6.74 7.96
C LEU A 142 -0.18 6.20 6.90
N GLU A 143 -1.09 7.02 6.38
CA GLU A 143 -1.95 6.65 5.25
C GLU A 143 -1.12 6.30 4.01
N ARG A 144 -0.10 7.10 3.70
CA ARG A 144 0.83 6.80 2.61
C ARG A 144 1.59 5.50 2.84
N ALA A 145 2.10 5.28 4.05
CA ALA A 145 2.80 4.04 4.39
C ALA A 145 1.86 2.82 4.22
N ALA A 146 0.61 2.94 4.67
CA ALA A 146 -0.39 1.89 4.54
C ALA A 146 -0.70 1.57 3.06
N ASP A 147 -0.91 2.58 2.24
CA ASP A 147 -1.15 2.40 0.80
C ASP A 147 0.05 1.74 0.09
N GLU A 148 1.28 2.08 0.50
CA GLU A 148 2.49 1.45 -0.04
C GLU A 148 2.61 -0.03 0.36
N ILE A 149 2.26 -0.39 1.60
CA ILE A 149 2.23 -1.77 2.07
C ILE A 149 1.18 -2.58 1.29
N VAL A 150 -0.04 -2.06 1.16
CA VAL A 150 -1.10 -2.73 0.39
C VAL A 150 -0.68 -2.90 -1.07
N ARG A 151 -0.10 -1.87 -1.67
CA ARG A 151 0.43 -1.93 -3.04
C ARG A 151 1.48 -3.03 -3.19
N SER A 152 2.41 -3.17 -2.24
CA SER A 152 3.45 -4.20 -2.26
C SER A 152 2.83 -5.60 -2.27
N THR A 153 1.81 -5.84 -1.44
CA THR A 153 1.07 -7.11 -1.42
C THR A 153 0.32 -7.42 -2.71
N LEU A 154 -0.31 -6.40 -3.31
CA LEU A 154 -1.12 -6.60 -4.51
C LEU A 154 -0.29 -6.75 -5.79
N LEU A 155 0.96 -6.27 -5.78
CA LEU A 155 1.88 -6.33 -6.92
C LEU A 155 2.91 -7.47 -6.85
N ALA A 156 2.92 -8.24 -5.77
CA ALA A 156 3.89 -9.33 -5.59
C ALA A 156 3.60 -10.59 -6.44
N TRP A 157 2.72 -10.49 -7.45
CA TRP A 157 2.23 -11.59 -8.28
C TRP A 157 2.38 -11.29 -9.77
#